data_AF-A0A149U225-F1
#
_entry.id   AF-A0A149U225-F1
#
_cell.length_a   1.000
_cell.length_b   1.000
_cell.length_c   1.000
_cell.angle_alpha   90.00
_cell.angle_beta   90.00
_cell.angle_gamma   90.00
#
_symmetry.space_group_name_H-M   'P 1'
#
loop_
_entity.id
_entity.type
_entity.pdbx_description
1 polymer ?
#
loop_
_entity_poly.entity_id
_entity_poly.type
_entity_poly.pdbx_seq_one_letter_code
_entity_poly.pdbx_strand_id
1 'polypeptide(L)' 'EHRDEDRMGIDGGENRIAMLRRIAAENGAKAYALAAIATGACAAYAELMGADWKPYQRDNGRTLDQKVAAAQAEALGF' A
#
# COMPACT_ATOMS: atom_id res chain seq x y z
N GLU A 1 -0.92 28.12 -5.39
CA GLU A 1 -0.24 28.41 -4.10
C GLU A 1 1.28 28.24 -4.16
N HIS A 2 1.84 27.25 -4.87
CA HIS A 2 3.29 26.94 -4.82
C HIS A 2 4.19 27.54 -5.92
N ARG A 3 3.66 28.44 -6.75
CA ARG A 3 4.34 28.93 -7.96
C ARG A 3 5.70 29.61 -7.67
N ASP A 4 5.83 30.23 -6.50
CA ASP A 4 7.04 30.94 -6.12
C ASP A 4 8.15 29.99 -5.64
N GLU A 5 7.80 28.88 -4.99
CA GLU A 5 8.72 27.80 -4.57
C GLU A 5 9.23 26.96 -5.74
N ASP A 6 8.42 26.90 -6.80
CA ASP A 6 8.73 26.23 -8.05
C ASP A 6 9.64 27.09 -8.96
N ARG A 7 9.87 28.37 -8.62
CA ARG A 7 10.79 29.24 -9.34
C ARG A 7 12.23 28.98 -8.89
N MET A 8 13.19 29.10 -9.81
CA MET A 8 14.61 29.06 -9.45
C MET A 8 14.94 30.15 -8.43
N GLY A 9 15.61 29.77 -7.35
CA GLY A 9 16.11 30.68 -6.34
C GLY A 9 17.09 31.70 -6.91
N ILE A 10 17.18 32.87 -6.28
CA ILE A 10 18.07 33.97 -6.72
C ILE A 10 19.55 33.54 -6.73
N ASP A 11 19.90 32.55 -5.93
CA ASP A 11 21.22 31.91 -5.83
C ASP A 11 21.47 30.81 -6.89
N GLY A 12 20.49 30.51 -7.74
CA GLY A 12 20.57 29.43 -8.72
C GLY A 12 20.49 28.02 -8.13
N GLY A 13 20.08 27.89 -6.86
CA GLY A 13 19.90 26.61 -6.18
C GLY A 13 18.74 25.76 -6.73
N GLU A 14 18.68 24.49 -6.31
CA GLU A 14 17.61 23.56 -6.72
C GLU A 14 16.23 24.07 -6.27
N ASN A 15 15.27 24.16 -7.20
CA ASN A 15 13.89 24.53 -6.88
C ASN A 15 13.07 23.31 -6.42
N ARG A 16 11.89 23.56 -5.85
CA ARG A 16 11.02 22.49 -5.33
C ARG A 16 10.68 21.43 -6.38
N ILE A 17 10.38 21.83 -7.62
CA ILE A 17 10.06 20.89 -8.71
C ILE A 17 11.23 19.97 -9.03
N ALA A 18 12.45 20.49 -9.12
CA ALA A 18 13.64 19.69 -9.40
C ALA A 18 13.89 18.67 -8.30
N MET A 19 13.77 19.09 -7.04
CA MET A 19 13.87 18.19 -5.88
C MET A 19 12.81 17.08 -5.94
N LEU A 20 11.54 17.45 -6.17
CA LEU A 20 10.45 16.47 -6.25
C LEU A 20 10.64 15.50 -7.43
N ARG A 21 11.14 15.97 -8.57
CA ARG A 21 11.46 15.12 -9.71
C ARG A 21 12.54 14.11 -9.37
N ARG A 22 13.60 14.52 -8.67
CA ARG A 22 14.66 13.61 -8.20
C ARG A 22 14.12 12.58 -7.23
N ILE A 23 13.34 13.01 -6.23
CA ILE A 23 12.68 12.12 -5.26
C ILE A 23 11.79 11.09 -5.98
N ALA A 24 11.01 11.53 -6.97
CA ALA A 24 10.16 10.64 -7.75
C ALA A 24 10.98 9.63 -8.56
N ALA A 25 12.07 10.06 -9.19
CA ALA A 25 12.96 9.17 -9.94
C ALA A 25 13.61 8.09 -9.04
N GLU A 26 14.13 8.51 -7.89
CA GLU A 26 14.76 7.60 -6.91
C GLU A 26 13.76 6.58 -6.36
N ASN A 27 12.56 7.03 -6.02
CA ASN A 27 11.53 6.14 -5.49
C ASN A 27 10.88 5.27 -6.56
N GLY A 28 10.78 5.75 -7.81
CA GLY A 28 10.25 4.98 -8.93
C GLY A 28 11.09 3.74 -9.20
N ALA A 29 12.43 3.87 -9.21
CA ALA A 29 13.34 2.74 -9.37
C ALA A 29 13.18 1.71 -8.23
N LYS A 30 13.08 2.19 -6.98
CA LYS A 30 12.88 1.32 -5.80
C LYS A 30 11.54 0.59 -5.84
N ALA A 31 10.47 1.29 -6.21
CA ALA A 31 9.13 0.71 -6.34
C ALA A 31 9.08 -0.38 -7.42
N TYR A 32 9.72 -0.14 -8.57
CA TYR A 32 9.81 -1.13 -9.64
C TYR A 32 10.60 -2.37 -9.21
N ALA A 33 11.76 -2.17 -8.58
CA ALA A 33 12.57 -3.29 -8.06
C ALA A 33 11.79 -4.12 -7.04
N LEU A 34 11.08 -3.46 -6.11
CA LEU A 34 10.25 -4.15 -5.12
C LEU A 34 9.12 -4.96 -5.78
N ALA A 35 8.46 -4.42 -6.80
CA ALA A 35 7.42 -5.13 -7.55
C ALA A 35 7.98 -6.39 -8.22
N ALA A 36 9.13 -6.28 -8.91
CA ALA A 36 9.77 -7.42 -9.56
C ALA A 36 10.16 -8.52 -8.56
N ILE A 37 10.74 -8.14 -7.41
CA ILE A 37 11.09 -9.07 -6.34
C ILE A 37 9.84 -9.75 -5.77
N ALA A 38 8.78 -8.99 -5.51
CA ALA A 38 7.53 -9.52 -4.96
C ALA A 38 6.87 -10.53 -5.92
N THR A 39 6.85 -10.24 -7.22
CA THR A 39 6.35 -11.17 -8.25
C THR A 39 7.18 -12.44 -8.28
N GLY A 40 8.51 -12.33 -8.27
CA GLY A 40 9.40 -13.50 -8.24
C GLY A 40 9.22 -14.35 -6.98
N ALA A 41 9.08 -13.72 -5.81
CA ALA A 41 8.83 -14.40 -4.55
C ALA A 41 7.49 -15.16 -4.55
N CYS A 42 6.42 -14.56 -5.09
CA CYS A 42 5.12 -15.23 -5.22
C CYS A 42 5.19 -16.43 -6.19
N ALA A 43 5.92 -16.30 -7.30
CA ALA A 43 6.11 -17.40 -8.26
C ALA A 43 6.89 -18.56 -7.63
N ALA A 44 8.00 -18.27 -6.93
CA ALA A 44 8.78 -19.29 -6.23
C ALA A 44 7.96 -19.97 -5.10
N TYR A 45 7.11 -19.21 -4.40
CA TYR A 45 6.20 -19.77 -3.41
C TYR A 45 5.22 -20.76 -4.05
N ALA A 46 4.62 -20.40 -5.18
CA ALA A 46 3.69 -21.26 -5.90
C ALA A 46 4.37 -22.55 -6.38
N GLU A 47 5.61 -22.47 -6.85
CA GLU A 47 6.41 -23.63 -7.25
C GLU A 47 6.69 -24.58 -6.07
N LEU A 48 7.07 -24.03 -4.90
CA LEU A 48 7.44 -24.82 -3.74
C LEU A 48 6.23 -25.41 -2.98
N MET A 49 5.12 -24.67 -2.91
CA MET A 49 3.97 -25.03 -2.08
C MET A 49 2.80 -25.61 -2.89
N GLY A 50 2.85 -25.53 -4.23
CA GLY A 50 1.78 -26.00 -5.11
C GLY A 50 0.50 -25.15 -5.04
N ALA A 51 0.55 -23.97 -4.45
CA ALA A 51 -0.58 -23.05 -4.30
C ALA A 51 -0.13 -21.59 -4.34
N ASP A 52 -0.98 -20.72 -4.87
CA ASP A 52 -0.70 -19.28 -4.91
C ASP A 52 -0.61 -18.65 -3.52
N TRP A 53 0.33 -17.73 -3.35
CA TRP A 53 0.45 -16.94 -2.14
C TRP A 53 -0.77 -16.03 -1.96
N LYS A 54 -1.38 -16.05 -0.78
CA LYS A 54 -2.53 -15.19 -0.42
C LYS A 54 -2.11 -14.10 0.56
N PRO A 55 -2.42 -12.82 0.28
CA PRO A 55 -2.22 -11.76 1.25
C PRO A 55 -3.01 -12.02 2.53
N TYR A 56 -2.41 -11.66 3.67
CA TYR A 56 -3.14 -11.64 4.93
C TYR A 56 -4.26 -10.59 4.86
N GLN A 57 -5.50 -11.05 5.05
CA GLN A 57 -6.63 -10.19 5.28
C GLN A 57 -7.01 -10.29 6.75
N ARG A 58 -7.00 -9.16 7.46
CA ARG A 58 -7.57 -9.11 8.80
C ARG A 58 -9.04 -9.47 8.69
N ASP A 59 -9.49 -10.44 9.47
CA ASP A 59 -10.91 -10.73 9.55
C ASP A 59 -11.57 -9.55 10.30
N ASN A 60 -12.36 -8.74 9.58
CA ASN A 60 -13.21 -7.72 10.20
C ASN A 60 -14.51 -8.34 10.73
N GLY A 61 -14.61 -9.67 10.69
CA GLY A 61 -15.67 -10.43 11.31
C GLY A 61 -15.74 -10.09 12.79
N ARG A 62 -16.84 -9.45 13.18
CA ARG A 62 -17.42 -9.63 14.52
C ARG A 62 -17.18 -11.08 14.92
N THR A 63 -16.61 -11.31 16.11
CA THR A 63 -16.39 -12.67 16.63
C THR A 63 -17.68 -13.46 16.49
N LEU A 64 -17.61 -14.79 16.30
CA LEU A 64 -18.80 -15.61 16.16
C LEU A 64 -19.85 -15.27 17.24
N ASP A 65 -19.39 -15.02 18.46
CA ASP A 65 -20.22 -14.58 19.59
C ASP A 65 -20.94 -13.25 19.35
N GLN A 66 -20.29 -12.26 18.72
CA GLN A 66 -20.93 -10.99 18.37
C GLN A 66 -21.94 -11.14 17.23
N LYS A 67 -21.71 -12.06 16.28
CA LYS A 67 -22.71 -12.39 15.24
C LYS A 67 -23.91 -13.12 15.83
N VAL A 68 -23.67 -14.05 16.75
CA VAL A 68 -24.72 -14.77 17.46
C VAL A 68 -25.51 -13.81 18.36
N ALA A 69 -24.84 -12.93 19.10
CA ALA A 69 -25.50 -11.93 19.93
C ALA A 69 -26.35 -10.96 19.10
N ALA A 70 -25.87 -10.52 17.93
CA ALA A 70 -26.64 -9.68 17.02
C ALA A 70 -27.88 -10.42 16.44
N ALA A 71 -27.70 -11.67 16.01
CA ALA A 71 -28.82 -12.49 15.51
C ALA A 71 -29.84 -12.82 16.62
N GLN A 72 -29.39 -13.00 17.86
CA GLN A 72 -30.27 -13.17 19.03
C GLN A 72 -31.01 -11.88 19.37
N ALA A 73 -30.35 -10.72 19.35
CA ALA A 73 -31.00 -9.44 19.57
C ALA A 73 -32.07 -9.16 18.50
N GLU A 74 -31.75 -9.41 17.22
CA GLU A 74 -32.69 -9.28 16.10
C GLU A 74 -33.89 -10.21 16.25
N ALA A 75 -33.66 -11.48 16.62
CA ALA A 75 -34.74 -12.44 16.86
C ALA A 75 -35.62 -12.10 18.08
N LEU A 76 -35.06 -11.40 19.07
CA LEU A 76 -35.75 -10.93 20.27
C LEU A 76 -36.38 -9.53 20.10
N GLY A 77 -36.16 -8.88 18.95
CA GLY A 77 -36.75 -7.57 18.62
C GLY A 77 -36.10 -6.37 19.30
N PHE A 78 -34.81 -6.46 19.65
CA PHE A 78 -33.98 -5.34 20.10
C PHE A 78 -33.22 -4.66 18.96
#